data_AF-A0A0Q8N7M1-F1
#
_entry.id   AF-A0A0Q8N7M1-F1
#
_cell.length_a   1.000
_cell.length_b   1.000
_cell.length_c   1.000
_cell.angle_alpha   90.00
_cell.angle_beta   90.00
_cell.angle_gamma   90.00
#
_symmetry.space_group_name_H-M   'P 1'
#
loop_
_entity.id
_entity.type
_entity.pdbx_description
1 polymer ?
#
loop_
_entity_poly.entity_id
_entity_poly.type
_entity_poly.pdbx_seq_one_letter_code
_entity_poly.pdbx_strand_id
1 'polypeptide(L)'
;MQARYEDRYVELTTRLRSVEAFCDFLAQGGTVRVAEKDGSAFSEVTSVMLSRQRSEAEAIRRMRRSLFPDRGDDDFPPLYSSH
;
A
#
# COMPACT_ATOMS: atom_id res chain seq x y z
N MET A 1 -26.48 -5.32 0.57
CA MET A 1 -25.74 -4.44 -0.36
C MET A 1 -24.69 -3.61 0.38
N GLN A 2 -25.00 -3.11 1.57
CA GLN A 2 -24.11 -2.27 2.41
C GLN A 2 -22.87 -3.01 2.95
N ALA A 3 -23.00 -4.27 3.37
CA ALA A 3 -21.85 -5.07 3.85
C ALA A 3 -20.74 -5.24 2.80
N ARG A 4 -21.09 -5.54 1.54
CA ARG A 4 -20.11 -5.64 0.44
C ARG A 4 -19.43 -4.31 0.10
N TYR A 5 -20.10 -3.21 0.33
CA TYR A 5 -19.56 -1.87 0.12
C TYR A 5 -18.56 -1.52 1.23
N GLU A 6 -18.87 -1.91 2.47
CA GLU A 6 -17.98 -1.81 3.62
C GLU A 6 -16.74 -2.71 3.49
N ASP A 7 -16.91 -3.98 3.09
CA ASP A 7 -15.80 -4.90 2.83
C ASP A 7 -14.80 -4.32 1.82
N ARG A 8 -15.32 -3.72 0.74
CA ARG A 8 -14.49 -3.08 -0.29
C ARG A 8 -13.76 -1.84 0.20
N TYR A 9 -14.39 -1.05 1.09
CA TYR A 9 -13.73 0.09 1.73
C TYR A 9 -12.57 -0.36 2.61
N VAL A 10 -12.80 -1.41 3.42
CA VAL A 10 -11.80 -2.00 4.30
C VAL A 10 -10.64 -2.59 3.48
N GLU A 11 -10.93 -3.31 2.39
CA GLU A 11 -9.93 -3.88 1.49
C GLU A 11 -9.02 -2.79 0.90
N LEU A 12 -9.59 -1.74 0.30
CA LEU A 12 -8.83 -0.65 -0.29
C LEU A 12 -7.99 0.10 0.74
N THR A 13 -8.56 0.36 1.92
CA THR A 13 -7.87 1.06 3.01
C THR A 13 -6.73 0.20 3.55
N THR A 14 -6.95 -1.09 3.74
CA THR A 14 -5.90 -2.02 4.20
C THR A 14 -4.77 -2.12 3.19
N ARG A 15 -5.10 -2.24 1.90
CA ARG A 15 -4.10 -2.27 0.82
C ARG A 15 -3.30 -0.98 0.77
N LEU A 16 -3.96 0.19 0.86
CA LEU A 16 -3.27 1.47 0.84
C LEU A 16 -2.29 1.59 2.01
N ARG A 17 -2.71 1.20 3.22
CA ARG A 17 -1.83 1.18 4.41
C ARG A 17 -0.59 0.33 4.19
N SER A 18 -0.76 -0.88 3.65
CA SER A 18 0.37 -1.78 3.37
C SER A 18 1.34 -1.22 2.34
N VAL A 19 0.83 -0.58 1.27
CA VAL A 19 1.66 0.03 0.23
C VAL A 19 2.44 1.24 0.79
N GLU A 20 1.79 2.08 1.60
CA GLU A 20 2.44 3.23 2.23
C GLU A 20 3.51 2.79 3.24
N ALA A 21 3.21 1.82 4.11
CA ALA A 21 4.18 1.26 5.04
C ALA A 21 5.39 0.65 4.32
N PHE A 22 5.16 0.01 3.17
CA PHE A 22 6.25 -0.51 2.34
C PHE A 22 7.09 0.62 1.73
N CYS A 23 6.46 1.69 1.24
CA CYS A 23 7.20 2.86 0.76
C CYS A 23 8.04 3.51 1.87
N ASP A 24 7.50 3.59 3.09
CA ASP A 24 8.20 4.13 4.26
C ASP A 24 9.40 3.26 4.64
N PHE A 25 9.24 1.93 4.62
CA PHE A 25 10.35 0.98 4.81
C PHE A 25 11.49 1.26 3.82
N LEU A 26 11.18 1.46 2.54
CA LEU A 26 12.21 1.79 1.53
C LEU A 26 12.84 3.17 1.77
N ALA A 27 12.03 4.16 2.16
CA ALA A 27 12.51 5.51 2.46
C ALA A 27 13.46 5.56 3.67
N GLN A 28 13.28 4.65 4.64
CA GLN A 28 14.15 4.49 5.81
C GLN A 28 15.44 3.69 5.53
N GLY A 29 15.73 3.38 4.27
CA GLY A 29 16.93 2.65 3.85
C GLY A 29 16.72 1.15 3.63
N GLY A 30 15.47 0.68 3.68
CA GLY A 30 15.13 -0.68 3.26
C GLY A 30 15.46 -0.91 1.78
N THR A 31 16.06 -2.06 1.48
CA THR A 31 16.41 -2.44 0.11
C THR A 31 15.60 -3.63 -0.36
N VAL A 32 15.21 -3.66 -1.64
CA VAL A 32 14.55 -4.80 -2.26
C VAL A 32 15.49 -5.41 -3.28
N ARG A 33 15.67 -6.73 -3.18
CA ARG A 33 16.45 -7.49 -4.14
C ARG A 33 15.65 -8.68 -4.64
N VAL A 34 15.75 -8.98 -5.93
CA VAL A 34 14.99 -10.06 -6.58
C VAL A 34 15.96 -10.95 -7.34
N ALA A 35 15.72 -12.26 -7.27
CA ALA A 35 16.34 -13.26 -8.12
C ALA A 35 15.31 -13.61 -9.20
N GLU A 36 15.70 -13.58 -10.48
CA GLU A 36 14.77 -13.87 -11.60
C GLU A 36 14.29 -15.32 -11.60
N LYS A 37 15.10 -16.20 -11.02
CA LYS A 37 14.82 -17.63 -10.83
C LYS A 37 15.52 -18.14 -9.58
N ASP A 38 15.05 -19.27 -9.08
CA ASP A 38 15.69 -19.95 -7.95
C ASP A 38 17.16 -20.25 -8.25
N GLY A 39 18.02 -19.95 -7.28
CA GLY A 39 19.47 -20.11 -7.40
C GLY A 39 20.20 -19.04 -8.21
N SER A 40 19.50 -18.02 -8.74
CA SER A 40 20.15 -16.87 -9.40
C SER A 40 20.59 -15.79 -8.41
N ALA A 41 21.50 -14.92 -8.84
CA ALA A 41 21.98 -13.80 -8.03
C ALA A 41 20.87 -12.76 -7.83
N PHE A 42 20.81 -12.20 -6.62
CA PHE A 42 19.87 -11.14 -6.28
C PHE A 42 20.32 -9.79 -6.84
N SER A 43 19.52 -9.22 -7.75
CA SER A 43 19.68 -7.85 -8.24
C SER A 43 18.89 -6.87 -7.38
N GLU A 44 19.44 -5.69 -7.12
CA GLU A 44 18.74 -4.65 -6.39
C GLU A 44 17.73 -3.94 -7.30
N VAL A 45 16.49 -3.79 -6.82
CA VAL A 45 15.37 -3.19 -7.56
C VAL A 45 14.62 -2.14 -6.74
N THR A 46 15.23 -1.65 -5.65
CA THR A 46 14.62 -0.73 -4.67
C THR A 46 13.95 0.48 -5.33
N SER A 47 14.64 1.19 -6.22
CA SER A 47 14.13 2.40 -6.88
C SER A 47 12.94 2.12 -7.79
N VAL A 48 13.00 1.03 -8.55
CA VAL A 48 11.92 0.57 -9.43
C VAL A 48 10.69 0.19 -8.60
N MET A 49 10.89 -0.56 -7.51
CA MET A 49 9.82 -0.95 -6.60
C MET A 49 9.20 0.26 -5.92
N LEU A 50 9.99 1.21 -5.42
CA LEU A 50 9.47 2.43 -4.82
C LEU A 50 8.59 3.24 -5.80
N SER A 51 9.05 3.43 -7.03
CA SER A 51 8.29 4.15 -8.06
C SER A 51 6.94 3.46 -8.37
N ARG A 52 6.97 2.13 -8.53
CA ARG A 52 5.77 1.32 -8.76
C ARG A 52 4.78 1.42 -7.61
N GLN A 53 5.25 1.29 -6.38
CA GLN A 53 4.41 1.29 -5.18
C GLN A 53 3.79 2.67 -4.93
N ARG A 54 4.53 3.77 -5.18
CA ARG A 54 3.96 5.12 -5.15
C ARG A 54 2.82 5.30 -6.15
N SER A 55 3.01 4.81 -7.38
CA SER A 55 1.99 4.87 -8.43
C SER A 55 0.75 4.05 -8.05
N GLU A 56 0.94 2.90 -7.41
CA GLU A 56 -0.15 2.07 -6.89
C GLU A 56 -0.90 2.76 -5.75
N ALA A 57 -0.20 3.36 -4.79
CA ALA A 57 -0.80 4.12 -3.70
C ALA A 57 -1.71 5.25 -4.24
N GLU A 58 -1.22 6.01 -5.22
CA GLU A 58 -2.03 7.06 -5.86
C GLU A 58 -3.28 6.51 -6.57
N ALA A 59 -3.16 5.38 -7.27
CA ALA A 59 -4.29 4.75 -7.92
C ALA A 59 -5.35 4.29 -6.90
N ILE A 60 -4.92 3.70 -5.77
CA ILE A 60 -5.81 3.29 -4.69
C ILE A 60 -6.47 4.51 -4.04
N ARG A 61 -5.73 5.60 -3.77
CA ARG A 61 -6.30 6.85 -3.23
C ARG A 61 -7.36 7.44 -4.16
N ARG A 62 -7.09 7.48 -5.46
CA ARG A 62 -8.08 7.94 -6.47
C ARG A 62 -9.33 7.06 -6.45
N MET A 63 -9.16 5.74 -6.37
CA MET A 63 -10.27 4.79 -6.32
C MET A 63 -11.07 4.90 -5.01
N ARG A 64 -10.40 5.09 -3.87
CA ARG A 64 -11.07 5.28 -2.57
C ARG A 64 -11.93 6.54 -2.60
N ARG A 65 -11.39 7.68 -3.07
CA ARG A 65 -12.14 8.94 -3.18
C ARG A 65 -13.31 8.86 -4.15
N SER A 66 -13.16 8.16 -5.27
CA SER A 66 -14.26 8.05 -6.25
C SER A 66 -15.38 7.12 -5.79
N LEU A 67 -15.04 6.03 -5.10
CA LEU A 67 -16.01 5.05 -4.64
C LEU A 67 -16.63 5.41 -3.30
N PHE A 68 -15.89 6.10 -2.42
CA PHE A 68 -16.29 6.42 -1.04
C PHE A 68 -16.07 7.91 -0.74
N PRO A 69 -16.78 8.83 -1.41
CA PRO A 69 -16.54 10.26 -1.29
C PRO A 69 -16.69 10.79 0.15
N ASP A 70 -17.64 10.25 0.91
CA ASP A 70 -17.89 10.65 2.30
C ASP A 70 -16.80 10.20 3.29
N ARG A 71 -15.89 9.32 2.85
CA ARG A 71 -14.78 8.74 3.64
C ARG A 71 -13.45 8.82 2.89
N GLY A 72 -13.38 9.70 1.90
CA GLY A 72 -12.27 9.78 0.95
C GLY A 72 -10.94 10.10 1.62
N ASP A 73 -10.98 10.85 2.72
CA ASP A 73 -9.84 11.41 3.44
C ASP A 73 -9.71 10.88 4.88
N ASP A 74 -10.45 9.83 5.25
CA ASP A 74 -10.26 9.18 6.54
C ASP A 74 -8.82 8.67 6.65
N ASP A 75 -8.09 9.19 7.64
CA ASP A 75 -6.77 8.71 7.99
C ASP A 75 -6.87 7.28 8.54
N PHE A 76 -5.77 6.54 8.42
CA PHE A 76 -5.70 5.19 8.93
C PHE A 76 -5.92 5.18 10.44
N PRO A 77 -6.99 4.55 10.98
CA PRO A 77 -7.08 4.38 12.42
C PRO A 77 -5.85 3.59 12.90
N PRO A 78 -5.22 3.96 14.03
CA PRO A 78 -4.03 3.27 14.51
C PRO A 78 -4.32 1.77 14.69
N LEU A 79 -3.40 0.90 14.25
CA LEU A 79 -3.59 -0.57 14.34
C LEU A 79 -3.56 -1.09 15.78
N TYR A 80 -3.05 -0.28 16.71
CA TYR A 80 -2.94 -0.61 18.12
C TYR A 80 -3.52 0.52 18.94
N SER A 81 -4.45 0.19 19.84
CA SER A 81 -4.73 1.01 21.01
C SER A 81 -3.45 1.05 21.84
N SER A 82 -2.89 2.24 22.08
CA SER A 82 -1.85 2.39 23.10
C SER A 82 -2.50 2.01 24.44
N HIS A 83 -2.17 0.82 24.95
CA HIS A 83 -2.57 0.35 26.28
C HIS A 83 -1.44 0.63 27.27
#